data_AF-A0A9E0E509-F1
#
_entry.id   AF-A0A9E0E509-F1
#
_cell.length_a   1.000
_cell.length_b   1.000
_cell.length_c   1.000
_cell.angle_alpha   90.00
_cell.angle_beta   90.00
_cell.angle_gamma   90.00
#
_symmetry.space_group_name_H-M   'P 1'
#
loop_
_entity.id
_entity.type
_entity.pdbx_description
1 polymer ?
#
loop_
_entity_poly.entity_id
_entity_poly.type
_entity_poly.pdbx_seq_one_letter_code
_entity_poly.pdbx_strand_id
1 'polypeptide(L)'
;MKWYRYLYLGDNARKAKYKTFGLIRKSRFTIDTYIVAISVNPDNILDVYSANMLKQPHFKNKSYRDKVYVVGLAKGRDEALELVRCIVDDTYSHTGGVDVAGYLRFGTELRNGS
;
A
#
# COMPACT_ATOMS: atom_id res chain seq x y z
N MET A 1 3.18 3.01 -10.22
CA MET A 1 2.68 3.02 -8.82
C MET A 1 1.36 3.75 -8.84
N LYS A 2 0.30 3.07 -8.42
CA LYS A 2 -1.07 3.59 -8.40
C LYS A 2 -1.46 3.81 -6.94
N TRP A 3 -2.10 4.93 -6.64
CA TRP A 3 -2.48 5.28 -5.27
C TRP A 3 -4.00 5.26 -5.16
N TYR A 4 -4.50 4.60 -4.12
CA TYR A 4 -5.91 4.60 -3.82
C TYR A 4 -6.38 6.00 -3.41
N ARG A 5 -7.55 6.42 -3.91
CA ARG A 5 -8.08 7.77 -3.69
C ARG A 5 -8.37 8.04 -2.21
N TYR A 6 -8.85 7.03 -1.49
CA TYR A 6 -9.19 7.11 -0.06
C TYR A 6 -8.15 6.36 0.77
N LEU A 7 -6.89 6.76 0.62
CA LEU A 7 -5.76 6.08 1.25
C LEU A 7 -5.96 5.94 2.76
N TYR A 8 -5.75 4.74 3.28
CA TYR A 8 -5.67 4.49 4.71
C TYR A 8 -4.41 5.16 5.25
N LEU A 9 -4.57 6.02 6.26
CA LEU A 9 -3.47 6.79 6.83
C LEU A 9 -3.35 6.46 8.31
N GLY A 10 -2.18 5.96 8.68
CA GLY A 10 -1.79 5.88 10.08
C GLY A 10 -1.79 7.28 10.70
N ASP A 11 -2.05 7.37 11.99
CA ASP A 11 -2.24 8.64 12.70
C ASP A 11 -1.01 9.55 12.59
N ASN A 12 0.18 8.97 12.63
CA ASN A 12 1.44 9.69 12.47
C ASN A 12 1.72 10.04 11.01
N ALA A 13 1.40 9.14 10.08
CA ALA A 13 1.52 9.42 8.64
C ALA A 13 0.58 10.57 8.21
N ARG A 14 -0.62 10.67 8.79
CA ARG A 14 -1.62 11.71 8.50
C ARG A 14 -1.06 13.13 8.70
N LYS A 15 -0.28 13.33 9.76
CA LYS A 15 0.34 14.63 10.12
C LYS A 15 1.35 15.11 9.08
N ALA A 16 2.03 14.20 8.40
CA ALA A 16 3.11 14.51 7.45
C ALA A 16 2.77 14.18 5.98
N LYS A 17 1.53 13.79 5.69
CA LYS A 17 1.15 13.11 4.43
C LYS A 17 1.67 13.82 3.17
N TYR A 18 1.46 15.14 3.02
CA TYR A 18 1.85 15.87 1.81
C TYR A 18 3.36 15.88 1.58
N LYS A 19 4.15 16.04 2.65
CA LYS A 19 5.60 15.96 2.59
C LYS A 19 6.04 14.55 2.19
N THR A 20 5.47 13.54 2.82
CA THR A 20 5.79 12.13 2.55
C THR A 20 5.47 11.73 1.11
N PHE A 21 4.30 12.10 0.59
CA PHE A 21 3.93 11.88 -0.81
C PHE A 21 4.93 12.54 -1.78
N GLY A 22 5.30 13.80 -1.52
CA GLY A 22 6.28 14.51 -2.33
C GLY A 22 7.64 13.80 -2.38
N LEU A 23 8.09 13.26 -1.24
CA LEU A 23 9.35 12.51 -1.16
C LEU A 23 9.26 11.19 -1.93
N ILE A 24 8.21 10.38 -1.71
CA ILE A 24 8.04 9.09 -2.39
C ILE A 24 7.91 9.27 -3.90
N ARG A 25 7.11 10.23 -4.37
CA ARG A 25 6.94 10.51 -5.81
C ARG A 25 8.25 10.94 -6.47
N LYS A 26 9.09 11.70 -5.77
CA LYS A 26 10.42 12.13 -6.22
C LYS A 26 11.50 11.07 -5.98
N SER A 27 11.14 9.87 -5.50
CA SER A 27 12.07 8.79 -5.15
C SER A 27 13.16 9.24 -4.16
N ARG A 28 12.84 10.19 -3.29
CA ARG A 28 13.73 10.70 -2.25
C ARG A 28 13.67 9.81 -1.02
N PHE A 29 14.74 9.80 -0.25
CA PHE A 29 14.79 9.08 1.01
C PHE A 29 13.69 9.57 1.96
N THR A 30 13.08 8.62 2.66
CA THR A 30 12.05 8.87 3.67
C THR A 30 12.49 8.22 4.96
N ILE A 31 12.23 8.87 6.09
CA ILE A 31 12.54 8.31 7.41
C ILE A 31 11.31 7.53 7.86
N ASP A 32 11.53 6.28 8.26
CA ASP A 32 10.54 5.48 8.98
C ASP A 32 9.16 5.46 8.32
N THR A 33 9.12 5.38 7.00
CA THR A 33 7.90 5.45 6.21
C THR A 33 7.65 4.10 5.57
N TYR A 34 6.42 3.62 5.71
CA TYR A 34 5.95 2.34 5.17
C TYR A 34 4.73 2.55 4.29
N ILE A 35 4.63 1.76 3.23
CA ILE A 35 3.45 1.70 2.38
C ILE A 35 2.82 0.31 2.51
N VAL A 36 1.49 0.29 2.48
CA VAL A 36 0.70 -0.94 2.40
C VAL A 36 0.08 -0.99 1.01
N ALA A 37 0.28 -2.09 0.29
CA ALA A 37 -0.20 -2.25 -1.06
C ALA A 37 -0.90 -3.60 -1.25
N ILE A 38 -1.80 -3.67 -2.23
CA ILE A 38 -2.40 -4.95 -2.66
C ILE A 38 -1.28 -5.84 -3.18
N SER A 39 -1.23 -7.08 -2.67
CA SER A 39 -0.15 -7.98 -3.05
C SER A 39 -0.26 -8.38 -4.50
N VAL A 40 0.90 -8.46 -5.16
CA VAL A 40 1.01 -9.01 -6.51
C VAL A 40 0.95 -10.54 -6.46
N ASN A 41 1.32 -11.16 -5.33
CA ASN A 41 1.14 -12.58 -5.13
C ASN A 41 -0.35 -12.86 -4.83
N PRO A 42 -1.06 -13.67 -5.65
CA PRO A 42 -2.47 -13.97 -5.43
C PRO A 42 -2.75 -14.64 -4.08
N ASP A 43 -1.79 -15.39 -3.54
CA ASP A 43 -1.92 -16.08 -2.23
C ASP A 43 -1.86 -15.10 -1.04
N ASN A 44 -1.42 -13.86 -1.27
CA ASN A 44 -1.33 -12.82 -0.26
C ASN A 44 -2.43 -11.76 -0.43
N ILE A 45 -2.84 -11.17 0.69
CA ILE A 45 -3.85 -10.10 0.73
C ILE A 45 -3.18 -8.74 0.47
N LEU A 46 -2.23 -8.37 1.34
CA LEU A 46 -1.50 -7.09 1.32
C LEU A 46 0.00 -7.32 1.54
N ASP A 47 0.82 -6.48 0.93
CA ASP A 47 2.25 -6.38 1.17
C ASP A 47 2.59 -5.08 1.92
N VAL A 48 3.54 -5.16 2.85
CA VAL A 48 4.08 -4.00 3.57
C VAL A 48 5.51 -3.74 3.10
N TYR A 49 5.76 -2.55 2.54
CA TYR A 49 7.07 -2.15 2.08
C TYR A 49 7.58 -0.95 2.88
N SER A 50 8.87 -0.94 3.21
CA SER A 50 9.53 0.35 3.50
C SER A 50 9.49 1.21 2.24
N ALA A 51 9.11 2.48 2.36
CA ALA A 51 9.10 3.41 1.23
C ALA A 51 10.49 3.54 0.56
N ASN A 52 11.57 3.28 1.30
CA ASN A 52 12.93 3.27 0.74
C ASN A 52 13.23 2.00 -0.08
N MET A 53 12.54 0.89 0.15
CA MET A 53 12.70 -0.35 -0.64
C MET A 53 12.32 -0.11 -2.11
N LEU A 54 11.32 0.74 -2.35
CA LEU A 54 10.87 1.13 -3.70
C LEU A 54 11.93 1.88 -4.51
N LYS A 55 13.04 2.29 -3.88
CA LYS A 55 14.18 2.93 -4.56
C LYS A 55 15.16 1.91 -5.16
N GLN A 56 15.09 0.65 -4.74
CA GLN A 56 16.01 -0.40 -5.18
C GLN A 56 15.85 -0.67 -6.68
N PRO A 57 16.91 -1.08 -7.40
CA PRO A 57 16.87 -1.30 -8.86
C PRO A 57 15.72 -2.21 -9.33
N HIS A 58 15.39 -3.24 -8.56
CA HIS A 58 14.28 -4.15 -8.87
C HIS A 58 12.94 -3.41 -9.08
N PHE A 59 12.65 -2.42 -8.22
CA PHE A 59 11.43 -1.61 -8.27
C PHE A 59 11.51 -0.44 -9.28
N LYS A 60 12.67 -0.21 -9.91
CA LYS A 60 12.82 0.77 -11.00
C LYS A 60 12.27 0.25 -12.33
N ASN A 61 12.10 -1.07 -12.48
CA ASN A 61 11.45 -1.64 -13.65
C ASN A 61 10.00 -1.16 -13.72
N LYS A 62 9.63 -0.50 -14.83
CA LYS A 62 8.30 0.06 -15.06
C LYS A 62 7.20 -1.00 -14.94
N SER A 63 7.45 -2.21 -15.46
CA SER A 63 6.51 -3.35 -15.39
C SER A 63 6.15 -3.72 -13.95
N TYR A 64 7.13 -3.71 -13.03
CA TYR A 64 6.89 -3.99 -11.63
C TYR A 64 6.24 -2.79 -10.92
N ARG A 65 6.76 -1.59 -11.17
CA ARG A 65 6.27 -0.36 -10.52
C ARG A 65 4.79 -0.09 -10.82
N ASP A 66 4.31 -0.45 -12.00
CA ASP A 66 2.91 -0.27 -12.41
C ASP A 66 1.94 -1.29 -11.79
N LYS A 67 2.48 -2.37 -11.21
CA LYS A 67 1.74 -3.38 -10.43
C LYS A 67 1.65 -3.06 -8.93
N VAL A 68 2.23 -1.95 -8.47
CA VAL A 68 2.13 -1.53 -7.05
C VAL A 68 0.90 -0.65 -6.85
N TYR A 69 -0.12 -1.19 -6.17
CA TYR A 69 -1.39 -0.52 -5.82
C TYR A 69 -1.37 -0.17 -4.34
N VAL A 70 -0.98 1.05 -4.03
CA VAL A 70 -0.84 1.52 -2.64
C VAL A 70 -2.22 1.87 -2.08
N VAL A 71 -2.57 1.24 -0.96
CA VAL A 71 -3.83 1.44 -0.23
C VAL A 71 -3.62 2.07 1.14
N GLY A 72 -2.40 2.00 1.70
CA GLY A 72 -2.08 2.57 3.00
C GLY A 72 -0.71 3.25 3.08
N LEU A 73 -0.59 4.22 3.99
CA LEU A 73 0.67 4.88 4.34
C LEU A 73 0.79 4.99 5.86
N ALA A 74 1.94 4.53 6.38
CA ALA A 74 2.28 4.51 7.79
C ALA A 74 3.64 5.16 8.05
N LYS A 75 3.81 5.61 9.29
CA LYS A 75 5.08 5.97 9.89
C LYS A 75 5.40 4.97 11.00
N GLY A 76 6.47 4.20 10.84
CA GLY A 76 6.77 3.07 11.69
C GLY A 76 6.18 1.76 11.16
N ARG A 77 6.84 0.65 11.50
CA ARG A 77 6.39 -0.70 11.15
C ARG A 77 5.10 -1.07 11.87
N ASP A 78 4.98 -0.76 13.15
CA ASP A 78 3.81 -1.11 13.96
C ASP A 78 2.54 -0.43 13.46
N GLU A 79 2.63 0.86 13.11
CA GLU A 79 1.53 1.58 12.47
C GLU A 79 1.14 0.98 11.11
N ALA A 80 2.11 0.41 10.37
CA ALA A 80 1.83 -0.29 9.13
C ALA A 80 1.09 -1.61 9.34
N LEU A 81 1.43 -2.35 10.40
CA LEU A 81 0.74 -3.58 10.78
C LEU A 81 -0.69 -3.30 11.25
N GLU A 82 -0.88 -2.24 12.03
CA GLU A 82 -2.22 -1.82 12.45
C GLU A 82 -3.06 -1.39 11.24
N LEU A 83 -2.49 -0.67 10.27
CA LEU A 83 -3.17 -0.36 9.02
C LEU A 83 -3.60 -1.61 8.25
N VAL A 84 -2.76 -2.64 8.17
CA VAL A 84 -3.11 -3.91 7.52
C VAL A 84 -4.33 -4.52 8.22
N ARG A 85 -4.30 -4.58 9.55
CA ARG A 85 -5.44 -5.07 10.33
C ARG A 85 -6.70 -4.25 10.04
N CYS A 86 -6.65 -2.93 10.13
CA CYS A 86 -7.81 -2.08 9.85
C CYS A 86 -8.39 -2.30 8.45
N ILE A 87 -7.55 -2.41 7.42
CA ILE A 87 -8.01 -2.63 6.03
C ILE A 87 -8.70 -4.00 5.91
N VAL A 88 -8.14 -5.04 6.52
CA VAL A 88 -8.71 -6.40 6.49
C VAL A 88 -10.01 -6.46 7.29
N ASP A 89 -10.06 -5.87 8.48
CA ASP A 89 -11.25 -5.82 9.33
C ASP A 89 -12.39 -5.02 8.65
N ASP A 90 -12.08 -3.90 8.00
CA ASP A 90 -13.04 -3.13 7.18
C ASP A 90 -13.58 -3.99 6.04
N THR A 91 -12.70 -4.68 5.31
CA THR A 91 -13.10 -5.56 4.20
C THR A 91 -14.02 -6.67 4.69
N TYR A 92 -13.64 -7.32 5.79
CA TYR A 92 -14.38 -8.44 6.36
C TYR A 92 -15.74 -8.02 6.90
N SER A 93 -15.81 -6.91 7.64
CA SER A 93 -17.07 -6.40 8.20
C SER A 93 -18.09 -6.00 7.13
N HIS A 94 -17.66 -5.59 5.93
CA HIS A 94 -18.56 -5.19 4.84
C HIS A 94 -18.90 -6.32 3.87
N THR A 95 -18.05 -7.34 3.75
CA THR A 95 -18.17 -8.37 2.68
C THR A 95 -18.27 -9.80 3.19
N GLY A 96 -17.89 -10.07 4.44
CA GLY A 96 -17.72 -11.42 5.00
C GLY A 96 -16.46 -12.16 4.52
N GLY A 97 -15.58 -11.50 3.75
CA GLY A 97 -14.36 -12.08 3.19
C GLY A 97 -13.16 -11.14 3.30
N VAL A 98 -12.03 -11.53 2.68
CA VAL A 98 -10.76 -10.77 2.74
C VAL A 98 -10.29 -10.27 1.38
N ASP A 99 -11.19 -10.20 0.39
CA ASP A 99 -10.88 -9.62 -0.93
C ASP A 99 -10.85 -8.09 -0.86
N VAL A 100 -9.71 -7.57 -0.40
CA VAL A 100 -9.44 -6.13 -0.30
C VAL A 100 -9.51 -5.45 -1.68
N ALA A 101 -9.06 -6.11 -2.75
CA ALA A 101 -9.03 -5.52 -4.08
C ALA A 101 -10.45 -5.32 -4.63
N GLY A 102 -11.32 -6.33 -4.46
CA GLY A 102 -12.73 -6.26 -4.80
C GLY A 102 -13.49 -5.24 -3.96
N TYR A 103 -13.29 -5.24 -2.65
CA TYR A 103 -13.93 -4.28 -1.72
C TYR A 103 -13.58 -2.83 -2.08
N LEU A 104 -12.30 -2.51 -2.26
CA LEU A 104 -11.84 -1.16 -2.59
C LEU A 104 -12.08 -0.80 -4.07
N ARG A 105 -12.48 -1.77 -4.91
CA ARG A 105 -12.55 -1.64 -6.38
C ARG A 105 -11.28 -1.06 -6.98
N PHE A 106 -10.14 -1.55 -6.50
CA PHE A 106 -8.82 -1.02 -6.83
C PHE A 106 -7.82 -2.18 -6.90
N GLY A 107 -6.97 -2.23 -7.92
CA GLY A 107 -6.02 -3.33 -8.11
C GLY A 107 -6.66 -4.68 -8.42
N THR A 108 -7.93 -4.70 -8.84
CA THR A 108 -8.65 -5.93 -9.24
C THR A 108 -7.99 -6.62 -10.43
N GLU A 109 -7.27 -5.88 -11.27
CA GLU A 109 -6.47 -6.45 -12.37
C GLU A 109 -5.35 -7.39 -11.89
N LEU A 110 -4.93 -7.33 -10.63
CA LEU A 110 -3.98 -8.29 -10.06
C LEU A 110 -4.60 -9.65 -9.76
N ARG A 111 -5.93 -9.73 -9.65
CA ARG A 111 -6.66 -10.97 -9.32
C ARG A 111 -7.13 -11.71 -10.57
N ASN A 112 -7.38 -10.98 -11.65
CA ASN A 112 -7.91 -11.52 -12.91
C ASN A 112 -6.82 -12.05 -13.87
N GLY A 113 -5.56 -12.12 -13.43
CA GLY A 113 -4.41 -12.53 -14.24
C GLY A 113 -3.85 -13.93 -13.92
N SER A 114 -4.66 -14.79 -13.28
CA SER A 114 -4.30 -16.17 -12.95
C SER A 114 -4.71 -17.13 -14.06
#